data_AF-A0A2X3CV69-F1
#
_entry.id   AF-A0A2X3CV69-F1
#
_cell.length_a   1.000
_cell.length_b   1.000
_cell.length_c   1.000
_cell.angle_alpha   90.00
_cell.angle_beta   90.00
_cell.angle_gamma   90.00
#
_symmetry.space_group_name_H-M   'P 1'
#
loop_
_entity.id
_entity.type
_entity.pdbx_description
1 polymer ?
#
loop_
_entity_poly.entity_id
_entity_poly.type
_entity_poly.pdbx_seq_one_letter_code
_entity_poly.pdbx_strand_id
1 'polypeptide(L)'
;MKSKNVLPFVVTVTNDETEVFMEMAINNFRKHLQAMIDCMGNYYERHFKDRRYIEEVIAKVIERTKQEFAESMKDNKGKEYYLFLDEVRRNLRVIYLAYRKNY
;
A
#
# COMPACT_ATOMS: atom_id res chain seq x y z
N MET A 1 10.42 22.21 1.74
CA MET A 1 10.05 20.99 0.98
C MET A 1 8.86 21.33 0.09
N LYS A 2 8.94 21.14 -1.24
CA LYS A 2 7.77 21.33 -2.10
C LYS A 2 6.73 20.26 -1.73
N SER A 3 5.51 20.68 -1.40
CA SER A 3 4.35 19.80 -1.34
C SER A 3 4.18 19.17 -2.72
N LYS A 4 4.64 17.92 -2.88
CA LYS A 4 4.40 17.14 -4.08
C LYS A 4 3.02 16.52 -3.90
N ASN A 5 1.99 17.20 -4.40
CA ASN A 5 0.66 16.63 -4.53
C ASN A 5 0.76 15.38 -5.40
N VAL A 6 0.73 14.23 -4.75
CA VAL A 6 0.61 12.94 -5.39
C VAL A 6 -0.76 12.94 -6.05
N LEU A 7 -0.79 12.97 -7.38
CA LEU A 7 -2.02 12.94 -8.18
C LEU A 7 -2.98 11.85 -7.65
N PRO A 8 -4.30 12.09 -7.64
CA PRO A 8 -5.25 11.07 -7.20
C PRO A 8 -5.07 9.82 -8.07
N PHE A 9 -4.73 8.71 -7.43
CA PHE A 9 -4.63 7.42 -8.08
C PHE A 9 -6.05 6.87 -8.24
N VAL A 10 -6.47 6.68 -9.49
CA VAL A 10 -7.68 5.91 -9.75
C VAL A 10 -7.32 4.45 -9.55
N VAL A 11 -7.87 3.85 -8.50
CA VAL A 11 -7.69 2.44 -8.17
C VAL A 11 -9.02 1.75 -8.45
N THR A 12 -9.00 0.70 -9.26
CA THR A 12 -10.19 -0.09 -9.55
C THR A 12 -10.06 -1.43 -8.83
N VAL A 13 -11.11 -1.78 -8.10
CA VAL A 13 -11.27 -3.04 -7.39
C VAL A 13 -12.67 -3.58 -7.61
N THR A 14 -12.84 -4.89 -7.48
CA THR A 14 -14.06 -5.58 -7.93
C THR A 14 -15.18 -5.61 -6.87
N ASN A 15 -14.88 -5.40 -5.58
CA ASN A 15 -15.89 -5.35 -4.52
C ASN A 15 -15.54 -4.35 -3.40
N ASP A 16 -16.56 -4.00 -2.61
CA ASP A 16 -16.48 -3.04 -1.50
C ASP A 16 -15.46 -3.48 -0.42
N GLU A 17 -15.40 -4.78 -0.10
CA GLU A 17 -14.43 -5.28 0.88
C GLU A 17 -12.98 -5.06 0.42
N THR A 18 -12.70 -5.31 -0.85
CA THR A 18 -11.38 -5.08 -1.44
C THR A 18 -11.09 -3.59 -1.54
N GLU A 19 -12.11 -2.73 -1.72
CA GLU A 19 -11.94 -1.27 -1.67
C GLU A 19 -11.48 -0.80 -0.30
N VAL A 20 -12.20 -1.19 0.76
CA VAL A 20 -11.82 -0.85 2.14
C VAL A 20 -10.42 -1.38 2.46
N PHE A 21 -10.13 -2.64 2.09
CA PHE A 21 -8.80 -3.21 2.26
C PHE A 21 -7.73 -2.44 1.48
N MET A 22 -8.02 -2.04 0.25
CA MET A 22 -7.12 -1.29 -0.60
C MET A 22 -6.78 0.07 0.02
N GLU A 23 -7.76 0.81 0.54
CA GLU A 23 -7.52 2.07 1.23
C GLU A 23 -6.59 1.90 2.44
N MET A 24 -6.82 0.88 3.25
CA MET A 24 -5.95 0.54 4.38
C MET A 24 -4.53 0.19 3.90
N ALA A 25 -4.41 -0.58 2.82
CA ALA A 25 -3.12 -0.93 2.21
C ALA A 25 -2.38 0.29 1.67
N ILE A 26 -3.07 1.25 1.04
CA ILE A 26 -2.47 2.52 0.58
C ILE A 26 -1.93 3.31 1.77
N ASN A 27 -2.70 3.39 2.86
CA ASN A 27 -2.27 4.09 4.06
C ASN A 27 -1.05 3.42 4.70
N ASN A 28 -1.02 2.10 4.78
CA ASN A 28 0.13 1.34 5.28
C ASN A 28 1.36 1.48 4.38
N PHE A 29 1.18 1.50 3.06
CA PHE A 29 2.26 1.76 2.11
C PHE A 29 2.84 3.17 2.28
N ARG A 30 1.99 4.19 2.43
CA ARG A 30 2.42 5.58 2.69
C ARG A 30 3.20 5.71 4.00
N LYS A 31 2.70 5.10 5.08
CA LYS A 31 3.41 5.05 6.38
C LYS A 31 4.78 4.38 6.25
N HIS A 32 4.87 3.28 5.51
CA HIS A 32 6.14 2.59 5.27
C HIS A 32 7.12 3.48 4.49
N LEU A 33 6.66 4.12 3.41
CA LEU A 33 7.46 5.04 2.62
C LEU A 33 7.98 6.22 3.45
N GLN A 34 7.12 6.82 4.28
CA GLN A 34 7.53 7.90 5.17
C GLN A 34 8.60 7.44 6.15
N ALA A 35 8.41 6.27 6.79
CA ALA A 35 9.40 5.71 7.70
C ALA A 35 10.76 5.45 7.01
N MET A 36 10.75 4.99 5.75
CA MET A 36 11.99 4.84 4.98
C MET A 36 12.68 6.19 4.74
N ILE A 37 11.92 7.22 4.36
CA ILE A 37 12.46 8.57 4.15
C ILE A 37 13.06 9.12 5.44
N ASP A 38 12.37 8.94 6.57
CA ASP A 38 12.80 9.44 7.87
C ASP A 38 14.07 8.72 8.37
N CYS A 39 14.16 7.40 8.16
CA CYS A 39 15.30 6.61 8.62
C CYS A 39 16.52 6.70 7.70
N MET A 40 16.32 6.76 6.38
CA MET A 40 17.41 6.66 5.39
C MET A 40 17.78 8.00 4.76
N GLY A 41 16.97 9.05 4.99
CA GLY A 41 17.15 10.33 4.32
C GLY A 41 17.22 10.14 2.80
N ASN A 42 18.20 10.78 2.15
CA ASN A 42 18.38 10.71 0.70
C ASN A 42 18.76 9.32 0.15
N TYR A 43 19.19 8.38 0.99
CA TYR A 43 19.57 7.03 0.54
C TYR A 43 18.37 6.14 0.21
N TYR A 44 17.16 6.51 0.66
CA TYR A 44 15.95 5.73 0.42
C TYR A 44 15.69 5.48 -1.07
N GLU A 45 16.06 6.42 -1.95
CA GLU A 45 15.81 6.30 -3.40
C GLU A 45 16.50 5.09 -4.04
N ARG A 46 17.66 4.67 -3.52
CA ARG A 46 18.37 3.49 -4.03
C ARG A 46 17.55 2.22 -3.78
N HIS A 47 17.01 2.08 -2.57
CA HIS A 47 16.11 0.98 -2.22
C HIS A 47 14.79 1.06 -2.98
N PHE A 48 14.28 2.28 -3.17
CA PHE A 48 13.05 2.49 -3.92
C PHE A 48 13.18 2.16 -5.41
N LYS A 49 14.40 2.12 -5.97
CA LYS A 49 14.66 1.70 -7.36
C LYS A 49 14.85 0.18 -7.51
N ASP A 50 15.06 -0.54 -6.42
CA ASP A 50 15.19 -1.99 -6.41
C ASP A 50 13.82 -2.66 -6.50
N ARG A 51 13.58 -3.39 -7.60
CA ARG A 51 12.31 -4.09 -7.84
C ARG A 51 12.06 -5.21 -6.84
N ARG A 52 13.08 -5.94 -6.39
CA ARG A 52 12.92 -7.04 -5.43
C ARG A 52 12.52 -6.49 -4.08
N TYR A 53 13.21 -5.45 -3.64
CA TYR A 53 12.90 -4.76 -2.38
C TYR A 53 11.44 -4.27 -2.36
N ILE A 54 10.98 -3.67 -3.45
CA ILE A 54 9.61 -3.15 -3.53
C ILE A 54 8.55 -4.25 -3.51
N GLU A 55 8.81 -5.39 -4.16
CA GLU A 55 7.89 -6.52 -4.07
C GLU A 55 7.80 -7.07 -2.64
N GLU A 56 8.92 -7.10 -1.90
CA GLU A 56 8.91 -7.47 -0.47
C GLU A 56 8.14 -6.45 0.38
N VAL A 57 8.29 -5.16 0.11
CA VAL A 57 7.54 -4.09 0.79
C VAL A 57 6.05 -4.25 0.53
N ILE A 58 5.64 -4.47 -0.72
CA ILE A 58 4.22 -4.67 -1.07
C ILE A 58 3.66 -5.90 -0.36
N ALA A 59 4.40 -7.01 -0.33
CA ALA A 59 3.98 -8.21 0.39
C ALA A 59 3.79 -7.94 1.89
N LYS A 60 4.75 -7.25 2.53
CA LYS A 60 4.66 -6.88 3.95
C LYS A 60 3.51 -5.92 4.24
N VAL A 61 3.23 -4.96 3.35
CA VAL A 61 2.08 -4.06 3.47
C VAL A 61 0.78 -4.86 3.43
N ILE A 62 0.62 -5.79 2.49
CA ILE A 62 -0.57 -6.65 2.40
C ILE A 62 -0.73 -7.48 3.68
N GLU A 63 0.34 -8.13 4.16
CA GLU A 63 0.29 -8.95 5.38
C GLU A 63 -0.09 -8.13 6.62
N ARG A 64 0.48 -6.93 6.78
CA ARG A 64 0.10 -6.03 7.87
C ARG A 64 -1.34 -5.58 7.75
N THR A 65 -1.79 -5.21 6.55
CA THR A 65 -3.17 -4.79 6.33
C THR A 65 -4.16 -5.92 6.59
N LYS A 66 -3.83 -7.18 6.31
CA LYS A 66 -4.68 -8.33 6.69
C LYS A 66 -4.93 -8.37 8.19
N GLN A 67 -3.89 -8.16 8.99
CA GLN A 67 -4.03 -8.13 10.44
C GLN A 67 -4.94 -6.97 10.85
N GLU A 68 -4.63 -5.74 10.44
CA GLU A 68 -5.40 -4.55 10.79
C GLU A 68 -6.86 -4.62 10.31
N PHE A 69 -7.11 -5.17 9.12
CA PHE A 69 -8.46 -5.39 8.57
C PHE A 69 -9.23 -6.45 9.35
N ALA A 70 -8.60 -7.56 9.73
CA ALA A 70 -9.22 -8.56 10.57
C ALA A 70 -9.58 -7.96 11.95
N GLU A 71 -8.75 -7.06 12.48
CA GLU A 71 -9.02 -6.35 13.73
C GLU A 71 -10.17 -5.35 13.63
N SER A 72 -10.23 -4.56 12.55
CA SER A 72 -11.33 -3.61 12.33
C SER A 72 -12.67 -4.32 12.10
N MET A 73 -12.64 -5.56 11.64
CA MET A 73 -13.81 -6.39 11.38
C MET A 73 -14.20 -7.31 12.55
N LYS A 74 -13.52 -7.22 13.70
CA LYS A 74 -13.78 -8.08 14.89
C LYS A 74 -15.22 -8.01 15.42
N ASP A 75 -15.93 -6.90 15.19
CA ASP A 75 -17.32 -6.74 15.63
C ASP A 75 -18.32 -7.43 14.69
N ASN A 76 -17.89 -7.83 13.49
CA ASN A 76 -18.69 -8.54 12.49
C ASN A 76 -18.40 -10.05 12.49
N LYS A 77 -18.32 -10.67 13.68
CA LYS A 77 -18.02 -12.10 13.82
C LYS A 77 -18.97 -12.97 12.99
N GLY A 78 -18.41 -13.83 12.14
CA GLY A 78 -19.15 -14.80 11.31
C GLY A 78 -19.38 -14.38 9.85
N LYS A 79 -18.99 -13.16 9.47
CA LYS A 79 -19.04 -12.72 8.07
C LYS A 79 -17.77 -13.15 7.35
N GLU A 80 -17.89 -13.94 6.29
CA GLU A 80 -16.77 -14.24 5.39
C GLU A 80 -16.54 -13.04 4.47
N TYR A 81 -15.29 -12.57 4.42
CA TYR A 81 -14.87 -11.49 3.53
C TYR A 81 -14.09 -12.06 2.38
N TYR A 82 -14.44 -11.63 1.17
CA TYR A 82 -13.74 -12.03 -0.04
C TYR A 82 -12.83 -10.89 -0.51
N LEU A 83 -11.51 -11.12 -0.46
CA LEU A 83 -10.48 -10.13 -0.81
C LEU A 83 -9.74 -10.53 -2.08
N PHE A 84 -9.77 -9.67 -3.09
CA PHE A 84 -9.01 -9.85 -4.33
C PHE A 84 -7.57 -9.34 -4.17
N LEU A 85 -6.72 -10.10 -3.47
CA LEU A 85 -5.35 -9.68 -3.14
C LEU A 85 -4.45 -9.43 -4.36
N ASP A 86 -4.72 -10.09 -5.49
CA ASP A 86 -4.00 -9.85 -6.73
C ASP A 86 -4.29 -8.46 -7.31
N GLU A 87 -5.53 -7.96 -7.17
CA GLU A 87 -5.91 -6.60 -7.56
C GLU A 87 -5.20 -5.59 -6.65
N VAL A 88 -5.25 -5.82 -5.34
CA VAL A 88 -4.55 -4.97 -4.36
C VAL A 88 -3.05 -4.89 -4.68
N ARG A 89 -2.41 -6.02 -4.95
CA ARG A 89 -0.99 -6.08 -5.32
C ARG A 89 -0.71 -5.31 -6.61
N ARG A 90 -1.52 -5.50 -7.65
CA ARG A 90 -1.39 -4.78 -8.93
C ARG A 90 -1.53 -3.27 -8.73
N ASN A 91 -2.50 -2.84 -7.93
CA ASN A 91 -2.77 -1.44 -7.67
C ASN A 91 -1.66 -0.78 -6.82
N LEU A 92 -1.12 -1.48 -5.82
CA LEU A 92 0.05 -1.01 -5.06
C LEU A 92 1.28 -0.83 -5.96
N ARG A 93 1.49 -1.70 -6.96
CA ARG A 93 2.56 -1.50 -7.97
C ARG A 93 2.34 -0.25 -8.80
N VAL A 94 1.10 0.04 -9.23
CA VAL A 94 0.78 1.27 -9.98
C VAL A 94 1.09 2.51 -9.14
N ILE A 95 0.67 2.50 -7.87
CA ILE A 95 0.95 3.58 -6.91
C ILE A 95 2.46 3.76 -6.74
N TYR A 96 3.18 2.68 -6.49
CA TYR A 96 4.64 2.70 -6.39
C TYR A 96 5.30 3.31 -7.63
N LEU A 97 4.91 2.89 -8.84
CA LEU A 97 5.47 3.39 -10.09
C LEU A 97 5.22 4.90 -10.25
N ALA A 98 4.09 5.38 -9.80
CA ALA A 98 3.78 6.80 -9.84
C ALA A 98 4.57 7.61 -8.80
N TYR A 99 4.78 7.08 -7.59
CA TYR A 99 5.71 7.69 -6.63
C TYR A 99 7.12 7.76 -7.23
N ARG A 100 7.60 6.67 -7.82
CA ARG A 100 8.92 6.63 -8.46
C ARG A 100 9.10 7.64 -9.59
N LYS A 101 8.04 8.00 -10.33
CA LYS A 101 8.12 9.01 -11.40
C LYS A 101 8.19 10.44 -10.86
N ASN A 102 7.70 10.68 -9.65
CA ASN A 102 7.59 12.02 -9.05
C ASN A 102 8.75 12.35 -8.10
N TYR A 103 9.61 11.38 -7.77
CA TYR A 103 10.80 11.52 -6.93
C TYR A 103 12.04 11.15 -7.71
#